data_AF-A0A8H6NDS5-F1
#
_entry.id   AF-A0A8H6NDS5-F1
#
_cell.length_a   1.000
_cell.length_b   1.000
_cell.length_c   1.000
_cell.angle_alpha   90.00
_cell.angle_beta   90.00
_cell.angle_gamma   90.00
#
_symmetry.space_group_name_H-M   'P 1'
#
loop_
_entity.id
_entity.type
_entity.pdbx_description
1 polymer ?
#
loop_
_entity_poly.entity_id
_entity_poly.type
_entity_poly.pdbx_seq_one_letter_code
_entity_poly.pdbx_strand_id
1 'polypeptide(L)'
;MAKYTEDDIIAAIAHVRGGKSRREASRICKVPESTLRARMKGAKPHAVTRAGLQRLSPVQETHLANWVISQASLGLAPSFNQVRIFAER
;
A
#
# COMPACT_ATOMS: atom_id res chain seq x y z
N MET A 1 -15.99 -5.31 4.97
CA MET A 1 -15.29 -5.44 3.67
C MET A 1 -14.30 -6.58 3.81
N ALA A 2 -14.34 -7.59 2.92
CA ALA A 2 -13.35 -8.66 2.96
C ALA A 2 -11.94 -8.05 2.77
N LYS A 3 -11.02 -8.37 3.68
CA LYS A 3 -9.67 -7.82 3.72
C LYS A 3 -8.81 -8.64 2.75
N TYR A 4 -8.85 -8.29 1.46
CA TYR A 4 -7.95 -8.84 0.45
C TYR A 4 -6.67 -8.00 0.37
N THR A 5 -5.53 -8.63 0.09
CA THR A 5 -4.23 -7.97 -0.07
C THR A 5 -3.91 -7.73 -1.54
N GLU A 6 -2.82 -7.02 -1.83
CA GLU A 6 -2.32 -6.88 -3.20
C GLU A 6 -1.90 -8.24 -3.78
N ASP A 7 -1.37 -9.14 -2.94
CA ASP A 7 -0.99 -10.49 -3.33
C ASP A 7 -2.20 -11.31 -3.81
N ASP A 8 -3.34 -11.17 -3.14
CA ASP A 8 -4.60 -11.80 -3.56
C ASP A 8 -5.03 -11.32 -4.95
N ILE A 9 -4.82 -10.03 -5.26
CA ILE A 9 -5.14 -9.45 -6.58
C ILE A 9 -4.18 -10.01 -7.64
N ILE A 10 -2.88 -10.12 -7.32
CA ILE A 10 -1.86 -10.66 -8.22
C ILE A 10 -2.17 -12.14 -8.53
N ALA A 11 -2.49 -12.94 -7.50
CA ALA A 11 -2.90 -14.33 -7.65
C ALA A 11 -4.16 -14.47 -8.51
N ALA A 12 -5.15 -13.58 -8.30
CA ALA A 12 -6.36 -13.58 -9.10
C ALA A 12 -6.11 -13.23 -10.58
N ILE A 13 -5.21 -12.29 -10.86
CA ILE A 13 -4.78 -11.97 -12.24
C ILE A 13 -4.05 -13.16 -12.87
N ALA A 14 -3.20 -13.86 -12.12
CA ALA A 14 -2.51 -15.06 -12.60
C ALA A 14 -3.51 -16.17 -12.98
N HIS A 15 -4.56 -16.38 -12.17
CA HIS A 15 -5.64 -17.30 -12.50
C HIS A 15 -6.37 -16.95 -13.80
N VAL A 16 -6.65 -15.66 -14.02
CA VAL A 16 -7.29 -15.21 -15.28
C VAL A 16 -6.36 -15.43 -16.47
N ARG A 17 -5.06 -15.15 -16.33
CA ARG A 17 -4.07 -15.44 -17.38
C ARG A 17 -3.91 -16.93 -17.66
N GLY A 18 -4.12 -17.77 -16.65
CA GLY A 18 -4.16 -19.24 -16.77
C GLY A 18 -5.46 -19.80 -17.35
N GLY A 19 -6.36 -18.95 -17.87
CA GLY A 19 -7.57 -19.38 -18.57
C GLY A 19 -8.84 -19.42 -17.73
N LYS A 20 -8.79 -19.09 -16.43
CA LYS A 20 -10.01 -18.98 -15.61
C LYS A 20 -10.80 -17.72 -15.95
N SER A 21 -12.11 -17.78 -15.78
CA SER A 21 -12.93 -16.57 -15.89
C SER A 21 -12.63 -15.58 -14.77
N ARG A 22 -12.79 -14.27 -15.01
CA ARG A 22 -12.64 -13.24 -13.97
C ARG A 22 -13.51 -13.49 -12.74
N ARG A 23 -14.73 -13.98 -12.96
CA ARG A 23 -15.70 -14.29 -11.90
C ARG A 23 -15.23 -15.46 -11.04
N GLU A 24 -14.66 -16.48 -11.67
CA GLU A 24 -14.09 -17.62 -10.96
C GLU A 24 -12.83 -17.21 -10.17
N ALA A 25 -11.91 -16.47 -10.78
CA ALA A 25 -10.72 -15.95 -10.11
C ALA A 25 -11.08 -15.04 -8.91
N SER A 26 -12.07 -14.16 -9.08
CA SER A 26 -12.62 -13.32 -8.01
C SER A 26 -13.14 -14.16 -6.83
N ARG A 27 -13.84 -15.26 -7.10
CA ARG A 27 -14.37 -16.16 -6.06
C ARG A 27 -13.26 -16.92 -5.35
N ILE A 28 -12.26 -17.43 -6.08
CA ILE A 28 -11.14 -18.20 -5.53
C ILE A 28 -10.29 -17.31 -4.60
N CYS A 29 -9.89 -16.14 -5.08
CA CYS A 29 -9.02 -15.23 -4.33
C CYS A 29 -9.78 -14.27 -3.40
N LYS A 30 -11.11 -14.36 -3.35
CA LYS A 30 -11.98 -13.48 -2.52
C LYS A 30 -11.75 -11.97 -2.80
N VAL A 31 -11.36 -11.63 -4.02
CA VAL A 31 -11.15 -10.25 -4.48
C VAL A 31 -12.39 -9.80 -5.25
N PRO A 32 -12.93 -8.59 -5.04
CA PRO A 32 -14.03 -8.07 -5.84
C PRO A 32 -13.72 -8.06 -7.35
N GLU A 33 -14.67 -8.50 -8.17
CA GLU A 33 -14.49 -8.53 -9.63
C GLU A 33 -14.23 -7.12 -10.21
N SER A 34 -14.85 -6.08 -9.63
CA SER A 34 -14.62 -4.69 -10.00
C SER A 34 -13.16 -4.27 -9.81
N THR A 35 -12.55 -4.63 -8.69
CA THR A 35 -11.13 -4.40 -8.40
C THR A 35 -10.24 -5.14 -9.39
N LEU A 36 -10.52 -6.41 -9.65
CA LEU A 36 -9.77 -7.22 -10.61
C LEU A 36 -9.85 -6.65 -12.03
N ARG A 37 -11.04 -6.26 -12.48
CA ARG A 37 -11.27 -5.60 -13.78
C ARG A 37 -10.49 -4.29 -13.88
N ALA A 38 -10.51 -3.45 -12.84
CA ALA A 38 -9.75 -2.20 -12.82
C ALA A 38 -8.24 -2.46 -12.90
N ARG A 39 -7.73 -3.42 -12.13
CA ARG A 39 -6.30 -3.78 -12.12
C ARG A 39 -5.84 -4.32 -13.48
N MET A 40 -6.65 -5.15 -14.14
CA MET A 40 -6.38 -5.63 -15.50
C MET A 40 -6.36 -4.51 -16.56
N LYS A 41 -7.13 -3.43 -16.35
CA LYS A 41 -7.10 -2.22 -17.20
C LYS A 41 -5.88 -1.33 -16.92
N GLY A 42 -5.02 -1.68 -15.96
CA GLY A 42 -3.83 -0.92 -15.61
C GLY A 42 -4.02 0.07 -14.45
N ALA A 43 -5.14 0.00 -13.71
CA ALA A 43 -5.28 0.80 -12.49
C ALA A 43 -4.17 0.45 -11.50
N LYS A 44 -3.55 1.46 -10.90
CA LYS A 44 -2.49 1.29 -9.90
C LYS A 44 -3.09 1.07 -8.50
N PRO A 45 -2.37 0.40 -7.58
CA PRO A 45 -2.81 0.27 -6.20
C PRO A 45 -3.04 1.64 -5.57
N HIS A 46 -4.01 1.74 -4.66
CA HIS A 46 -4.29 3.00 -3.96
C HIS A 46 -3.07 3.57 -3.24
N ALA A 47 -2.22 2.72 -2.67
CA ALA A 47 -0.98 3.14 -2.01
C ALA A 47 -0.05 3.91 -2.97
N VAL A 48 0.10 3.42 -4.20
CA VAL A 48 0.95 4.08 -5.22
C VAL A 48 0.29 5.37 -5.72
N THR A 49 -1.02 5.32 -6.00
CA THR A 49 -1.75 6.51 -6.51
C THR A 49 -1.80 7.62 -5.47
N ARG A 50 -1.89 7.29 -4.18
CA ARG A 50 -1.94 8.26 -3.07
C ARG A 50 -0.58 8.71 -2.59
N ALA A 51 0.52 8.06 -2.99
CA ALA A 51 1.87 8.47 -2.58
C ALA A 51 2.16 9.94 -2.93
N GLY A 52 1.70 10.42 -4.09
CA GLY A 52 1.84 11.84 -4.48
C GLY A 52 0.90 12.81 -3.77
N LEU A 53 -0.08 12.31 -3.01
CA LEU A 53 -1.00 13.13 -2.19
C LEU A 53 -0.55 13.22 -0.73
N GLN A 54 0.47 12.46 -0.34
CA GLN A 54 1.03 12.53 1.02
C GLN A 54 1.90 13.78 1.16
N ARG A 55 1.94 14.34 2.37
CA ARG A 55 2.86 15.46 2.71
C ARG A 55 4.32 15.04 2.62
N LEU A 56 4.61 13.78 2.89
CA LEU A 56 5.94 13.19 2.82
C LEU A 56 6.04 12.26 1.62
N SER A 57 7.15 12.35 0.90
CA SER A 57 7.54 11.32 -0.05
C SER A 57 7.86 10.00 0.69
N PRO A 58 7.79 8.84 0.02
CA PRO A 58 8.17 7.56 0.62
C PRO A 58 9.61 7.56 1.18
N VAL A 59 10.52 8.34 0.57
CA VAL A 59 11.90 8.50 1.04
C VAL A 59 11.94 9.28 2.35
N GLN A 60 11.19 10.39 2.45
CA GLN A 60 11.07 11.15 3.71
C GLN A 60 10.42 10.31 4.81
N GLU A 61 9.38 9.53 4.50
CA GLU A 61 8.75 8.61 5.47
C GLU A 61 9.78 7.59 6.00
N THR A 62 10.63 7.05 5.12
CA THR A 62 11.70 6.12 5.51
C THR A 62 12.72 6.79 6.43
N HIS A 63 13.14 8.02 6.11
CA HIS A 63 14.05 8.78 6.96
C HIS A 63 13.43 9.12 8.32
N LEU A 64 12.16 9.51 8.35
CA LEU A 64 11.43 9.77 9.59
C LEU A 64 11.34 8.52 10.46
N ALA A 65 10.98 7.37 9.85
CA ALA A 65 10.90 6.10 10.55
C ALA A 65 12.26 5.72 11.18
N ASN A 66 13.34 5.79 10.40
CA ASN A 66 14.68 5.50 10.89
C ASN A 66 15.11 6.43 12.03
N TRP A 67 14.78 7.73 11.92
CA TRP A 67 15.05 8.69 12.97
C TRP A 67 14.25 8.36 14.25
N VAL A 68 12.95 8.08 14.15
CA VAL A 68 12.11 7.70 15.31
C VAL A 68 12.63 6.43 15.99
N ILE A 69 13.00 5.40 15.21
CA ILE A 69 13.57 4.15 15.74
C ILE A 69 14.90 4.43 16.47
N SER A 70 15.74 5.31 15.91
CA SER A 70 17.00 5.70 16.53
C SER A 70 16.81 6.52 17.81
N GLN A 71 15.78 7.36 17.89
CA GLN A 71 15.44 8.06 19.14
C GLN A 71 14.95 7.07 20.19
N ALA A 72 14.09 6.13 19.80
CA ALA A 72 13.58 5.09 20.71
C ALA A 72 14.70 4.20 21.27
N SER A 73 15.70 3.83 20.46
CA SER A 73 16.85 3.04 20.94
C SER A 73 17.73 3.80 21.94
N LEU A 74 17.72 5.13 21.90
CA LEU A 74 18.37 6.01 22.87
C LEU A 74 17.50 6.30 24.11
N GLY A 75 16.29 5.74 24.18
CA GLY A 75 15.32 6.03 25.25
C GLY A 75 14.71 7.43 25.16
N LEU A 76 14.86 8.10 24.02
CA LEU A 76 14.30 9.44 23.77
C LEU A 76 12.99 9.30 23.00
N ALA A 77 11.89 9.77 23.59
CA ALA A 77 10.61 9.83 22.88
C ALA A 77 10.60 11.05 21.95
N PRO A 78 10.39 10.86 20.62
CA PRO A 78 10.24 11.99 19.72
C PRO A 78 8.96 12.77 20.06
N SER A 79 9.11 14.10 20.16
CA SER A 79 7.97 15.00 20.37
C SER A 79 7.18 15.23 19.09
N PHE A 80 5.89 15.55 19.24
CA PHE A 80 5.01 15.93 18.13
C PHE A 80 5.59 17.07 17.28
N ASN A 81 6.18 18.09 17.92
CA ASN A 81 6.77 19.23 17.21
C ASN A 81 7.97 18.82 16.35
N GLN A 82 8.83 17.91 16.82
CA GLN A 82 9.96 17.43 16.04
C GLN A 82 9.49 16.66 14.80
N VAL A 83 8.49 15.79 14.95
CA VAL A 83 7.89 15.04 13.83
C VAL A 83 7.23 16.00 12.82
N ARG A 84 6.53 17.04 13.30
CA ARG A 84 5.91 18.06 12.43
C ARG A 84 6.95 18.84 11.64
N ILE A 85 8.02 19.31 12.28
CA ILE A 85 9.13 20.04 11.62
C ILE A 85 9.78 19.17 10.55
N PHE A 86 9.94 17.87 10.83
CA PHE A 86 10.45 16.92 9.83
C PHE A 86 9.52 16.85 8.61
N ALA A 87 8.20 16.87 8.81
CA ALA A 87 7.21 16.80 7.75
C ALA A 87 6.98 18.12 6.96
N GLU A 88 7.68 19.20 7.33
CA GLU A 88 7.63 20.50 6.68
C GLU A 88 8.89 20.82 5.86
N ARG A 89 9.88 19.91 5.85
CA ARG A 89 11.18 20.05 5.16
C ARG A 89 11.30 19.06 4.01
#